data_AF-A0A6S6M5V2-F1
#
_entry.id   AF-A0A6S6M5V2-F1
#
_cell.length_a   1.000
_cell.length_b   1.000
_cell.length_c   1.000
_cell.angle_alpha   90.00
_cell.angle_beta   90.00
_cell.angle_gamma   90.00
#
_symmetry.space_group_name_H-M   'P 1'
#
loop_
_entity.id
_entity.type
_entity.pdbx_description
1 polymer ?
#
loop_
_entity_poly.entity_id
_entity_poly.type
_entity_poly.pdbx_seq_one_letter_code
_entity_poly.pdbx_strand_id
1 'polypeptide(L)'
;MKTLLTMLMLLLTVQAFGFDAKSQCVICHGDKAKMESLGAASMYLDPAQVDREVGMEGANCVDCHLGDPSQPSKEASHKDMLRPFLVGVGPKVKGQAVSRADAGALQPLVPAGDGMDRMIPEGDPKRLEALGVKVLSGIEWHDRDPETLAYAPKVAEQTCGRCHAKEVKDYNSSAKGLLKHQRAYRKWSETLPGPQNCGMWFGQNYENMKSQTSVPFTAAQNAATDRSCNTCHPGCNDCHYKPFTGKGRHSYGQPDTDSCYGGGRASICHAGPMDRRRGAGYVRGEYAFPSNLPRGAHIKAGVQCLDCHKPVNHQFGHLAADDARGACAKCHADIVKAVQASSHSKVDCAACHITVSGAYQYTFWGKGNFAGVETPYGKHKEYYGTRDLPTLIRNASGRWIAVKPYPMAVLNQTIEAGPTGLLFRSIPKRSVPGNVRIGEPPAFEVSRGATDVNDAFIIVGTRNDLPSGNKAILWVQMDKLSHALGQPRGCGTCHDSHAQVGKSEWSYFEAKDVAKRFKGSYTVTADKNGIRFTDTVYETPVMAANRKVEDIAPFAVLPKDAWDVKGVNLSIPFNEKKTAKARQELDRFLSELDKRKGGEELRKIRVIAYHNLAMAKKMLKAM
;
A
#
# COMPACT_ATOMS: atom_id res chain seq x y z
N MET A 1 41.19 26.42 39.24
CA MET A 1 40.53 25.23 38.65
C MET A 1 39.02 25.21 38.83
N LYS A 2 38.45 25.46 40.02
CA LYS A 2 36.99 25.48 40.21
C LYS A 2 36.27 26.57 39.38
N THR A 3 36.86 27.76 39.25
CA THR A 3 36.30 28.88 38.46
C THR A 3 36.30 28.63 36.95
N LEU A 4 37.28 27.86 36.45
CA LEU A 4 37.38 27.51 35.03
C LEU A 4 36.33 26.43 34.65
N LEU A 5 36.00 25.52 35.58
CA LEU A 5 34.99 24.48 35.38
C LEU A 5 33.57 25.05 35.40
N THR A 6 33.30 26.07 36.22
CA THR A 6 32.00 26.77 36.24
C THR A 6 31.77 27.59 34.97
N MET A 7 32.83 28.22 34.43
CA MET A 7 32.75 28.97 33.17
C MET A 7 32.59 28.05 31.95
N LEU A 8 33.20 26.86 31.98
CA LEU A 8 33.03 25.84 30.92
C LEU A 8 31.64 25.16 30.97
N MET A 9 31.00 25.04 32.14
CA MET A 9 29.60 24.59 32.25
C MET A 9 28.58 25.68 31.85
N LEU A 10 28.90 26.97 32.03
CA LEU A 10 28.08 28.09 31.55
C LEU A 10 28.20 28.31 30.03
N LEU A 11 29.26 27.82 29.38
CA LEU A 11 29.44 27.85 27.93
C LEU A 11 28.82 26.65 27.19
N LEU A 12 28.18 25.72 27.92
CA LEU A 12 27.49 24.55 27.35
C LEU A 12 25.96 24.72 27.28
N THR A 13 25.42 25.91 27.57
CA THR A 13 24.06 26.24 27.13
C THR A 13 24.11 26.65 25.66
N VAL A 14 24.23 25.66 24.77
CA VAL A 14 23.84 25.86 23.37
C VAL A 14 22.34 26.11 23.41
N GLN A 15 21.94 27.37 23.53
CA GLN A 15 20.55 27.77 23.41
C GLN A 15 20.17 27.58 21.94
N ALA A 16 19.71 26.38 21.63
CA ALA A 16 19.03 26.10 20.37
C ALA A 16 17.71 26.88 20.40
N PHE A 17 17.66 28.02 19.72
CA PHE A 17 16.44 28.79 19.52
C PHE A 17 15.85 28.38 18.16
N GLY A 18 14.90 27.45 18.13
CA GLY A 18 14.04 27.14 16.96
C GLY A 18 12.86 28.12 16.86
N PHE A 19 13.05 29.29 17.46
CA PHE A 19 11.99 30.15 17.91
C PHE A 19 12.40 31.61 17.79
N ASP A 20 11.58 32.39 17.09
CA ASP A 20 11.75 33.84 16.99
C ASP A 20 10.88 34.55 18.03
N ALA A 21 11.48 35.04 19.11
CA ALA A 21 10.79 35.79 20.16
C ALA A 21 10.13 37.08 19.69
N LYS A 22 10.53 37.60 18.53
CA LYS A 22 9.94 38.79 17.91
C LYS A 22 8.76 38.44 16.99
N SER A 23 8.54 37.15 16.71
CA SER A 23 7.43 36.69 15.90
C SER A 23 6.09 36.91 16.61
N GLN A 24 5.17 37.59 15.94
CA GLN A 24 3.79 37.78 16.40
C GLN A 24 3.05 36.44 16.51
N CYS A 25 3.42 35.44 15.71
CA CYS A 25 2.88 34.08 15.86
C CYS A 25 3.13 33.59 17.28
N VAL A 26 4.32 33.83 17.81
CA VAL A 26 4.63 33.33 19.14
C VAL A 26 4.01 34.22 20.18
N ILE A 27 4.20 35.52 20.09
CA ILE A 27 3.67 36.44 21.10
C ILE A 27 2.18 36.15 21.33
N CYS A 28 1.45 35.76 20.28
CA CYS A 28 0.09 35.26 20.38
C CYS A 28 -0.02 33.83 20.95
N HIS A 29 0.62 32.82 20.33
CA HIS A 29 0.44 31.41 20.69
C HIS A 29 1.14 30.98 21.99
N GLY A 30 2.11 31.76 22.48
CA GLY A 30 2.76 31.63 23.78
C GLY A 30 2.01 32.32 24.92
N ASP A 31 0.89 33.00 24.63
CA ASP A 31 0.00 33.56 25.66
C ASP A 31 -1.17 32.60 25.92
N LYS A 32 -1.05 31.82 27.00
CA LYS A 32 -2.07 30.83 27.39
C LYS A 32 -3.42 31.47 27.67
N ALA A 33 -3.45 32.61 28.38
CA ALA A 33 -4.69 33.28 28.76
C ALA A 33 -5.42 33.82 27.51
N LYS A 34 -4.66 34.40 26.57
CA LYS A 34 -5.21 34.84 25.28
C LYS A 34 -5.78 33.67 24.49
N MET A 35 -5.05 32.55 24.39
CA MET A 35 -5.56 31.35 23.69
C MET A 35 -6.83 30.78 24.33
N GLU A 36 -6.91 30.77 25.67
CA GLU A 36 -8.13 30.38 26.40
C GLU A 36 -9.30 31.33 26.12
N SER A 37 -9.08 32.66 26.15
CA SER A 37 -10.14 33.64 25.84
C SER A 37 -10.67 33.54 24.40
N LEU A 38 -9.84 33.06 23.47
CA LEU A 38 -10.21 32.85 22.07
C LEU A 38 -10.88 31.48 21.82
N GLY A 39 -11.08 30.67 22.88
CA GLY A 39 -11.59 29.30 22.75
C GLY A 39 -10.63 28.36 22.03
N ALA A 40 -9.34 28.71 21.99
CA ALA A 40 -8.27 28.02 21.27
C ALA A 40 -7.17 27.53 22.22
N ALA A 41 -7.52 27.15 23.46
CA ALA A 41 -6.57 26.71 24.47
C ALA A 41 -5.65 25.55 24.00
N SER A 42 -6.16 24.68 23.12
CA SER A 42 -5.38 23.61 22.50
C SER A 42 -4.24 24.11 21.60
N MET A 43 -4.29 25.36 21.14
CA MET A 43 -3.30 26.01 20.27
C MET A 43 -2.25 26.82 21.04
N TYR A 44 -2.28 26.81 22.38
CA TYR A 44 -1.17 27.31 23.19
C TYR A 44 0.09 26.48 22.93
N LEU A 45 1.22 27.17 22.78
CA LEU A 45 2.54 26.61 22.53
C LEU A 45 3.51 27.15 23.58
N ASP A 46 4.11 26.28 24.38
CA ASP A 46 5.28 26.63 25.19
C ASP A 46 6.51 26.68 24.27
N PRO A 47 7.13 27.85 24.03
CA PRO A 47 8.27 27.99 23.13
C PRO A 47 9.42 27.04 23.46
N ALA A 48 9.73 26.86 24.75
CA ALA A 48 10.82 25.98 25.17
C ALA A 48 10.48 24.51 24.90
N GLN A 49 9.20 24.14 24.99
CA GLN A 49 8.75 22.82 24.60
C GLN A 49 8.83 22.64 23.08
N VAL A 50 8.33 23.60 22.29
CA VAL A 50 8.38 23.53 20.82
C VAL A 50 9.82 23.38 20.33
N ASP A 51 10.78 24.13 20.86
CA ASP A 51 12.20 24.01 20.51
C ASP A 51 12.74 22.58 20.74
N ARG A 52 12.38 21.98 21.88
CA ARG A 52 12.76 20.58 22.18
C ARG A 52 12.10 19.59 21.24
N GLU A 53 10.87 19.84 20.82
CA GLU A 53 10.09 18.95 19.96
C GLU A 53 10.57 19.00 18.50
N VAL A 54 10.78 20.21 17.98
CA VAL A 54 11.23 20.47 16.60
C VAL A 54 12.64 19.92 16.44
N GLY A 55 13.56 20.25 17.35
CA GLY A 55 14.92 19.71 17.36
C GLY A 55 15.71 19.95 16.06
N MET A 56 15.34 20.98 15.29
CA MET A 56 15.98 21.40 14.04
C MET A 56 16.58 22.79 14.23
N GLU A 57 17.91 22.88 14.18
CA GLU A 57 18.62 24.15 14.37
C GLU A 57 18.25 25.16 13.28
N GLY A 58 17.84 26.36 13.69
CA GLY A 58 17.53 27.47 12.79
C GLY A 58 16.19 27.40 12.06
N ALA A 59 15.36 26.38 12.31
CA ALA A 59 14.01 26.30 11.76
C ALA A 59 13.01 26.97 12.70
N ASN A 60 12.19 27.88 12.17
CA ASN A 60 11.17 28.61 12.91
C ASN A 60 9.75 28.21 12.49
N CYS A 61 8.73 28.65 13.23
CA CYS A 61 7.32 28.30 12.96
C CYS A 61 6.91 28.56 11.50
N VAL A 62 7.32 29.70 10.94
CA VAL A 62 6.97 30.11 9.57
C VAL A 62 7.72 29.34 8.49
N ASP A 63 8.82 28.67 8.83
CA ASP A 63 9.53 27.82 7.90
C ASP A 63 8.77 26.52 7.66
N CYS A 64 7.99 26.05 8.64
CA CYS A 64 7.17 24.84 8.53
C CYS A 64 5.71 25.15 8.17
N HIS A 65 5.16 26.24 8.69
CA HIS A 65 3.74 26.58 8.58
C HIS A 65 3.45 27.72 7.60
N LEU A 66 4.45 28.44 7.10
CA LEU A 66 4.28 29.71 6.37
C LEU A 66 3.50 30.74 7.22
N GLY A 67 2.81 31.69 6.57
CA GLY A 67 2.21 32.85 7.22
C GLY A 67 3.15 34.04 7.33
N ASP A 68 2.66 35.12 7.92
CA ASP A 68 3.44 36.35 8.13
C ASP A 68 3.68 36.57 9.63
N PRO A 69 4.91 36.37 10.13
CA PRO A 69 5.22 36.51 11.54
C PRO A 69 5.29 37.96 12.01
N SER A 70 5.22 38.93 11.09
CA SER A 70 5.29 40.37 11.41
C SER A 70 3.92 40.99 11.70
N GLN A 71 2.83 40.31 11.33
CA GLN A 71 1.48 40.85 11.45
C GLN A 71 0.89 40.56 12.84
N PRO A 72 0.19 41.51 13.48
CA PRO A 72 -0.43 41.29 14.78
C PRO A 72 -1.85 40.69 14.68
N SER A 73 -2.52 40.82 13.54
CA SER A 73 -3.89 40.33 13.36
C SER A 73 -3.91 38.87 12.95
N LYS A 74 -4.92 38.14 13.44
CA LYS A 74 -5.11 36.71 13.14
C LYS A 74 -5.23 36.48 11.63
N GLU A 75 -5.99 37.32 10.95
CA GLU A 75 -6.30 37.16 9.52
C GLU A 75 -5.05 37.40 8.66
N ALA A 76 -4.28 38.45 8.96
CA ALA A 76 -3.08 38.77 8.19
C ALA A 76 -1.94 37.78 8.48
N SER A 77 -1.71 37.42 9.75
CA SER A 77 -0.65 36.47 10.13
C SER A 77 -0.86 35.09 9.54
N HIS A 78 -2.12 34.67 9.44
CA HIS A 78 -2.48 33.34 8.96
C HIS A 78 -2.76 33.26 7.46
N LYS A 79 -2.61 34.36 6.74
CA LYS A 79 -2.75 34.35 5.29
C LYS A 79 -1.75 33.36 4.69
N ASP A 80 -2.23 32.45 3.85
CA ASP A 80 -1.44 31.39 3.21
C ASP A 80 -0.77 30.38 4.19
N MET A 81 -1.15 30.39 5.47
CA MET A 81 -0.61 29.46 6.46
C MET A 81 -1.08 28.02 6.18
N LEU A 82 -0.13 27.12 6.14
CA LEU A 82 -0.29 25.69 5.91
C LEU A 82 -0.89 25.01 7.15
N ARG A 83 -1.91 24.18 6.93
CA ARG A 83 -2.62 23.47 8.00
C ARG A 83 -3.00 22.05 7.56
N PRO A 84 -2.95 21.06 8.46
CA PRO A 84 -3.55 19.77 8.17
C PRO A 84 -5.06 19.93 8.01
N PHE A 85 -5.63 19.14 7.12
CA PHE A 85 -7.05 19.17 6.80
C PHE A 85 -7.64 17.76 6.78
N LEU A 86 -8.96 17.68 6.91
CA LEU A 86 -9.70 16.43 6.98
C LEU A 86 -10.26 16.08 5.62
N VAL A 87 -10.53 14.79 5.38
CA VAL A 87 -11.21 14.34 4.16
C VAL A 87 -12.68 14.09 4.46
N GLY A 88 -13.55 14.95 3.95
CA GLY A 88 -14.99 14.87 4.16
C GLY A 88 -15.73 14.10 3.06
N VAL A 89 -16.62 13.19 3.45
CA VAL A 89 -17.51 12.46 2.54
C VAL A 89 -18.96 12.60 2.99
N GLY A 90 -19.85 13.00 2.09
CA GLY A 90 -21.27 13.19 2.38
C GLY A 90 -22.07 13.68 1.17
N PRO A 91 -23.30 14.18 1.38
CA PRO A 91 -24.15 14.69 0.30
C PRO A 91 -23.52 15.87 -0.44
N LYS A 92 -22.90 16.82 0.29
CA LYS A 92 -22.31 18.04 -0.27
C LYS A 92 -20.82 17.94 -0.55
N VAL A 93 -20.09 17.13 0.23
CA VAL A 93 -18.64 16.94 0.09
C VAL A 93 -18.28 15.56 -0.45
N LYS A 94 -17.42 15.51 -1.47
CA LYS A 94 -17.13 14.29 -2.25
C LYS A 94 -15.67 13.88 -2.15
N GLY A 95 -15.25 13.50 -0.94
CA GLY A 95 -13.85 13.24 -0.63
C GLY A 95 -13.00 14.50 -0.78
N GLN A 96 -13.53 15.63 -0.34
CA GLN A 96 -12.88 16.94 -0.45
C GLN A 96 -12.23 17.33 0.88
N ALA A 97 -11.24 18.23 0.81
CA ALA A 97 -10.67 18.82 2.01
C ALA A 97 -11.72 19.60 2.80
N VAL A 98 -11.74 19.37 4.11
CA VAL A 98 -12.53 20.11 5.09
C VAL A 98 -11.57 20.64 6.14
N SER A 99 -11.65 21.94 6.44
CA SER A 99 -10.78 22.50 7.47
C SER A 99 -11.17 21.95 8.85
N ARG A 100 -10.19 21.76 9.72
CA ARG A 100 -10.43 21.31 11.09
C ARG A 100 -11.31 22.29 11.87
N ALA A 101 -11.17 23.60 11.61
CA ALA A 101 -11.97 24.63 12.26
C ALA A 101 -13.45 24.53 11.86
N ASP A 102 -13.73 24.35 10.57
CA ASP A 102 -15.10 24.22 10.08
C ASP A 102 -15.74 22.94 10.61
N ALA A 103 -14.98 21.84 10.69
CA ALA A 103 -15.43 20.60 11.30
C ALA A 103 -15.57 20.65 12.83
N GLY A 104 -15.13 21.71 13.51
CA GLY A 104 -15.09 21.78 14.97
C GLY A 104 -14.04 20.87 15.63
N ALA A 105 -13.06 20.39 14.86
CA ALA A 105 -12.04 19.42 15.26
C ALA A 105 -10.71 20.10 15.68
N LEU A 106 -10.76 21.03 16.63
CA LEU A 106 -9.61 21.85 17.07
C LEU A 106 -8.77 21.24 18.21
N GLN A 107 -9.18 20.08 18.74
CA GLN A 107 -8.42 19.31 19.72
C GLN A 107 -7.04 18.91 19.18
N PRO A 108 -6.01 18.75 20.02
CA PRO A 108 -4.70 18.28 19.57
C PRO A 108 -4.80 16.93 18.81
N LEU A 109 -3.97 16.75 17.79
CA LEU A 109 -3.93 15.50 17.03
C LEU A 109 -3.12 14.46 17.82
N VAL A 110 -3.83 13.70 18.63
CA VAL A 110 -3.30 12.60 19.45
C VAL A 110 -3.91 11.30 18.95
N PRO A 111 -3.13 10.20 18.84
CA PRO A 111 -3.70 8.89 18.56
C PRO A 111 -4.72 8.52 19.64
N ALA A 112 -5.98 8.30 19.24
CA ALA A 112 -7.06 7.82 20.09
C ALA A 112 -7.28 6.32 19.84
N GLY A 113 -6.86 5.50 20.80
CA GLY A 113 -6.95 4.04 20.70
C GLY A 113 -5.92 3.42 19.76
N ASP A 114 -6.19 2.17 19.38
CA ASP A 114 -5.38 1.41 18.45
C ASP A 114 -5.99 1.43 17.04
N GLY A 115 -5.15 1.26 16.03
CA GLY A 115 -5.60 0.93 14.68
C GLY A 115 -5.48 1.99 13.60
N MET A 116 -6.10 1.69 12.46
CA MET A 116 -5.89 2.40 11.19
C MET A 116 -6.37 3.84 11.19
N ASP A 117 -7.34 4.19 12.02
CA ASP A 117 -8.06 5.47 12.04
C ASP A 117 -7.85 6.26 13.34
N ARG A 118 -6.97 5.81 14.23
CA ARG A 118 -6.69 6.44 15.54
C ARG A 118 -6.28 7.92 15.47
N MET A 119 -5.83 8.42 14.33
CA MET A 119 -5.47 9.84 14.15
C MET A 119 -6.61 10.70 13.59
N ILE A 120 -7.74 10.11 13.21
CA ILE A 120 -8.86 10.85 12.64
C ILE A 120 -9.65 11.47 13.80
N PRO A 121 -9.66 12.81 13.92
CA PRO A 121 -10.41 13.45 14.99
C PRO A 121 -11.92 13.34 14.77
N GLU A 122 -12.67 13.30 15.87
CA GLU A 122 -14.10 13.56 15.85
C GLU A 122 -14.36 15.04 15.57
N GLY A 123 -15.37 15.32 14.74
CA GLY A 123 -15.86 16.68 14.49
C GLY A 123 -17.14 16.96 15.27
N ASP A 124 -17.49 18.25 15.38
CA ASP A 124 -18.77 18.66 15.97
C ASP A 124 -19.94 18.21 15.07
N PRO A 125 -20.89 17.41 15.58
CA PRO A 125 -21.96 16.85 14.74
C PRO A 125 -22.79 17.90 13.99
N LYS A 126 -23.11 19.03 14.63
CA LYS A 126 -23.92 20.09 14.03
C LYS A 126 -23.17 20.81 12.90
N ARG A 127 -21.88 21.07 13.10
CA ARG A 127 -21.02 21.65 12.06
C ARG A 127 -20.83 20.70 10.88
N LEU A 128 -20.58 19.42 11.15
CA LEU A 128 -20.47 18.40 10.09
C LEU A 128 -21.76 18.31 9.26
N GLU A 129 -22.92 18.32 9.90
CA GLU A 129 -24.22 18.34 9.22
C GLU A 129 -24.40 19.58 8.34
N ALA A 130 -24.08 20.78 8.86
CA ALA A 130 -24.17 22.03 8.10
C ALA A 130 -23.29 22.01 6.83
N LEU A 131 -22.08 21.44 6.95
CA LEU A 131 -21.15 21.22 5.85
C LEU A 131 -21.59 20.09 4.91
N GLY A 132 -22.60 19.30 5.27
CA GLY A 132 -23.03 18.12 4.54
C GLY A 132 -21.98 17.01 4.52
N VAL A 133 -21.19 16.90 5.60
CA VAL A 133 -20.22 15.83 5.86
C VAL A 133 -20.93 14.74 6.65
N LYS A 134 -20.96 13.51 6.12
CA LYS A 134 -21.50 12.34 6.82
C LYS A 134 -20.40 11.60 7.59
N VAL A 135 -19.20 11.56 7.03
CA VAL A 135 -18.04 10.89 7.63
C VAL A 135 -16.77 11.65 7.30
N LEU A 136 -15.87 11.73 8.29
CA LEU A 136 -14.48 12.13 8.11
C LEU A 136 -13.68 10.86 7.85
N SER A 137 -13.15 10.70 6.64
CA SER A 137 -12.53 9.44 6.20
C SER A 137 -11.01 9.42 6.33
N GLY A 138 -10.39 10.52 6.75
CA GLY A 138 -8.95 10.64 6.86
C GLY A 138 -8.50 12.04 7.27
N ILE A 139 -7.20 12.17 7.52
CA ILE A 139 -6.50 13.43 7.75
C ILE A 139 -5.25 13.48 6.88
N GLU A 140 -5.09 14.62 6.22
CA GLU A 140 -3.98 14.90 5.32
C GLU A 140 -3.11 16.00 5.88
N TRP A 141 -1.80 15.84 5.69
CA TRP A 141 -0.82 16.81 6.14
C TRP A 141 -0.72 18.00 5.19
N HIS A 142 -0.11 19.05 5.70
CA HIS A 142 -0.13 20.36 5.07
C HIS A 142 0.82 20.50 3.87
N ASP A 143 1.62 19.47 3.57
CA ASP A 143 2.45 19.32 2.38
C ASP A 143 1.67 18.76 1.17
N ARG A 144 0.33 18.83 1.23
CA ARG A 144 -0.59 18.42 0.19
C ARG A 144 -1.43 19.57 -0.30
N ASP A 145 -1.82 19.48 -1.57
CA ASP A 145 -2.76 20.38 -2.19
C ASP A 145 -4.20 20.04 -1.76
N PRO A 146 -4.97 20.95 -1.13
CA PRO A 146 -6.31 20.64 -0.61
C PRO A 146 -7.36 20.41 -1.70
N GLU A 147 -7.12 20.84 -2.93
CA GLU A 147 -8.04 20.63 -4.06
C GLU A 147 -7.96 19.19 -4.60
N THR A 148 -6.74 18.68 -4.75
CA THR A 148 -6.47 17.36 -5.36
C THR A 148 -6.09 16.29 -4.36
N LEU A 149 -5.76 16.67 -3.13
CA LEU A 149 -5.14 15.86 -2.08
C LEU A 149 -3.74 15.33 -2.42
N ALA A 150 -3.18 15.72 -3.56
CA ALA A 150 -1.85 15.27 -3.99
C ALA A 150 -0.75 15.93 -3.15
N TYR A 151 0.38 15.23 -3.01
CA TYR A 151 1.61 15.84 -2.54
C TYR A 151 1.97 17.08 -3.38
N ALA A 152 2.36 18.18 -2.73
CA ALA A 152 2.66 19.44 -3.40
C ALA A 152 4.17 19.75 -3.32
N PRO A 153 4.96 19.45 -4.37
CA PRO A 153 6.39 19.77 -4.42
C PRO A 153 6.73 21.22 -4.06
N LYS A 154 5.92 22.17 -4.53
CA LYS A 154 6.11 23.60 -4.23
C LYS A 154 6.05 23.88 -2.74
N VAL A 155 5.11 23.25 -2.04
CA VAL A 155 4.97 23.42 -0.58
C VAL A 155 6.16 22.80 0.13
N ALA A 156 6.56 21.59 -0.27
CA ALA A 156 7.71 20.92 0.34
C ALA A 156 9.02 21.67 0.12
N GLU A 157 9.22 22.31 -1.03
CA GLU A 157 10.38 23.18 -1.31
C GLU A 157 10.39 24.41 -0.41
N GLN A 158 9.22 25.01 -0.17
CA GLN A 158 9.05 26.17 0.70
C GLN A 158 9.20 25.84 2.19
N THR A 159 8.96 24.59 2.58
CA THR A 159 9.02 24.14 3.98
C THR A 159 10.24 23.27 4.27
N CYS A 160 10.08 21.94 4.21
CA CYS A 160 11.13 20.97 4.49
C CYS A 160 12.41 21.24 3.69
N GLY A 161 12.26 21.72 2.44
CA GLY A 161 13.34 22.01 1.51
C GLY A 161 14.27 23.13 1.95
N ARG A 162 13.86 23.98 2.89
CA ARG A 162 14.73 25.03 3.46
C ARG A 162 15.92 24.44 4.21
N CYS A 163 15.71 23.31 4.90
CA CYS A 163 16.75 22.62 5.66
C CYS A 163 17.18 21.29 5.01
N HIS A 164 16.31 20.71 4.19
CA HIS A 164 16.49 19.39 3.55
C HIS A 164 16.36 19.48 2.02
N ALA A 165 17.01 20.49 1.42
CA ALA A 165 16.90 20.78 -0.01
C ALA A 165 17.23 19.58 -0.90
N LYS A 166 18.23 18.78 -0.51
CA LYS A 166 18.64 17.59 -1.26
C LYS A 166 17.55 16.52 -1.19
N GLU A 167 17.05 16.22 0.00
CA GLU A 167 16.04 15.20 0.25
C GLU A 167 14.72 15.52 -0.46
N VAL A 168 14.30 16.78 -0.41
CA VAL A 168 13.12 17.26 -1.14
C VAL A 168 13.33 17.16 -2.64
N LYS A 169 14.48 17.58 -3.17
CA LYS A 169 14.81 17.43 -4.60
C LYS A 169 14.80 15.96 -5.04
N ASP A 170 15.39 15.07 -4.24
CA ASP A 170 15.39 13.64 -4.50
C ASP A 170 13.95 13.09 -4.51
N TYR A 171 13.13 13.43 -3.51
CA TYR A 171 11.74 12.99 -3.40
C TYR A 171 10.85 13.51 -4.55
N ASN A 172 10.97 14.80 -4.89
CA ASN A 172 10.25 15.46 -5.99
C ASN A 172 10.51 14.81 -7.36
N SER A 173 11.63 14.12 -7.52
CA SER A 173 11.97 13.39 -8.74
C SER A 173 11.66 11.88 -8.67
N SER A 174 11.27 11.37 -7.50
CA SER A 174 11.09 9.95 -7.24
C SER A 174 9.82 9.37 -7.87
N ALA A 175 9.71 8.04 -7.89
CA ALA A 175 8.49 7.36 -8.35
C ALA A 175 7.27 7.66 -7.46
N LYS A 176 7.49 7.94 -6.16
CA LYS A 176 6.42 8.25 -5.20
C LYS A 176 5.97 9.70 -5.33
N GLY A 177 6.92 10.65 -5.30
CA GLY A 177 6.63 12.08 -5.37
C GLY A 177 5.91 12.51 -6.66
N LEU A 178 6.19 11.84 -7.78
CA LEU A 178 5.54 12.13 -9.08
C LEU A 178 4.47 11.12 -9.49
N LEU A 179 4.18 10.11 -8.65
CA LEU A 179 3.17 9.09 -8.94
C LEU A 179 3.46 8.31 -10.25
N LYS A 180 4.74 8.23 -10.64
CA LYS A 180 5.16 7.89 -12.02
C LYS A 180 4.48 6.64 -12.56
N HIS A 181 4.46 5.58 -11.76
CA HIS A 181 3.96 4.29 -12.20
C HIS A 181 2.45 4.25 -12.35
N GLN A 182 1.68 4.92 -11.48
CA GLN A 182 0.22 4.95 -11.61
C GLN A 182 -0.20 5.80 -12.82
N ARG A 183 0.51 6.91 -13.06
CA ARG A 183 0.30 7.80 -14.23
C ARG A 183 0.52 7.15 -15.58
N ALA A 184 1.31 6.09 -15.61
CA ALA A 184 1.59 5.36 -16.83
C ALA A 184 0.39 4.57 -17.37
N TYR A 185 -0.62 4.26 -16.54
CA TYR A 185 -1.79 3.49 -16.92
C TYR A 185 -2.87 4.38 -17.53
N ARG A 186 -2.87 4.52 -18.86
CA ARG A 186 -3.78 5.44 -19.56
C ARG A 186 -5.03 4.77 -20.10
N LYS A 187 -4.97 3.47 -20.41
CA LYS A 187 -6.04 2.68 -21.04
C LYS A 187 -6.11 1.30 -20.43
N TRP A 188 -7.32 0.73 -20.38
CA TRP A 188 -7.53 -0.66 -19.94
C TRP A 188 -7.11 -1.69 -20.99
N SER A 189 -7.24 -1.34 -22.28
CA SER A 189 -6.96 -2.23 -23.41
C SER A 189 -5.50 -2.21 -23.88
N GLU A 190 -4.61 -1.40 -23.27
CA GLU A 190 -3.19 -1.41 -23.58
C GLU A 190 -2.57 -2.77 -23.21
N THR A 191 -1.78 -3.39 -24.09
CA THR A 191 -1.09 -4.67 -23.80
C THR A 191 -0.11 -4.53 -22.64
N LEU A 192 0.68 -3.45 -22.60
CA LEU A 192 1.59 -3.11 -21.52
C LEU A 192 1.41 -1.64 -21.14
N PRO A 193 1.20 -1.32 -19.85
CA PRO A 193 1.31 -2.19 -18.67
C PRO A 193 0.11 -3.11 -18.38
N GLY A 194 -0.91 -3.15 -19.25
CA GLY A 194 -2.11 -3.97 -19.07
C GLY A 194 -3.18 -3.32 -18.21
N PRO A 195 -4.42 -3.84 -18.23
CA PRO A 195 -5.44 -3.47 -17.24
C PRO A 195 -4.91 -3.79 -15.84
N GLN A 196 -5.18 -2.96 -14.83
CA GLN A 196 -4.67 -3.19 -13.47
C GLN A 196 -5.68 -2.94 -12.35
N ASN A 197 -5.44 -3.57 -11.21
CA ASN A 197 -6.28 -3.44 -10.04
C ASN A 197 -6.52 -1.99 -9.58
N CYS A 198 -5.53 -1.10 -9.70
CA CYS A 198 -5.66 0.28 -9.23
C CYS A 198 -6.39 1.21 -10.21
N GLY A 199 -6.79 0.76 -11.39
CA GLY A 199 -7.43 1.64 -12.37
C GLY A 199 -6.46 2.22 -13.40
N MET A 200 -7.04 2.94 -14.36
CA MET A 200 -6.33 3.96 -15.12
C MET A 200 -5.92 5.12 -14.19
N TRP A 201 -5.04 5.99 -14.66
CA TRP A 201 -4.80 7.29 -14.06
C TRP A 201 -6.08 8.14 -14.16
N PHE A 202 -6.59 8.59 -13.01
CA PHE A 202 -7.64 9.60 -12.92
C PHE A 202 -6.99 11.00 -12.86
N GLY A 203 -7.78 12.07 -12.86
CA GLY A 203 -7.24 13.43 -12.91
C GLY A 203 -6.93 13.84 -14.35
N GLN A 204 -5.65 14.03 -14.70
CA GLN A 204 -5.25 14.59 -16.00
C GLN A 204 -5.56 13.72 -17.24
N ASN A 205 -5.90 12.44 -17.06
CA ASN A 205 -6.24 11.51 -18.16
C ASN A 205 -7.77 11.47 -18.45
N TYR A 206 -8.54 12.42 -17.91
CA TYR A 206 -10.00 12.50 -18.03
C TYR A 206 -10.51 12.32 -19.46
N GLU A 207 -10.04 13.12 -20.42
CA GLU A 207 -10.57 13.09 -21.80
C GLU A 207 -10.37 11.74 -22.48
N ASN A 208 -9.22 11.10 -22.22
CA ASN A 208 -8.94 9.78 -22.74
C ASN A 208 -9.76 8.69 -22.03
N MET A 209 -10.06 8.81 -20.74
CA MET A 209 -11.00 7.90 -20.07
C MET A 209 -12.42 8.06 -20.59
N LYS A 210 -12.87 9.31 -20.77
CA LYS A 210 -14.20 9.67 -21.27
C LYS A 210 -14.45 9.09 -22.66
N SER A 211 -13.48 9.16 -23.56
CA SER A 211 -13.61 8.61 -24.93
C SER A 211 -13.63 7.08 -24.99
N GLN A 212 -13.17 6.41 -23.94
CA GLN A 212 -13.10 4.95 -23.85
C GLN A 212 -14.25 4.33 -23.05
N THR A 213 -15.08 5.17 -22.41
CA THR A 213 -16.26 4.70 -21.71
C THR A 213 -17.50 4.84 -22.57
N SER A 214 -18.35 3.83 -22.50
CA SER A 214 -19.59 3.76 -23.28
C SER A 214 -20.77 4.47 -22.61
N VAL A 215 -20.57 5.02 -21.41
CA VAL A 215 -21.60 5.68 -20.61
C VAL A 215 -21.08 7.04 -20.15
N PRO A 216 -21.95 8.00 -19.76
CA PRO A 216 -21.49 9.33 -19.36
C PRO A 216 -20.46 9.30 -18.22
N PHE A 217 -19.34 9.98 -18.43
CA PHE A 217 -18.28 10.20 -17.44
C PHE A 217 -17.89 11.68 -17.37
N THR A 218 -18.10 12.30 -16.20
CA THR A 218 -17.93 13.74 -15.99
C THR A 218 -16.60 14.08 -15.33
N ALA A 219 -16.12 15.31 -15.52
CA ALA A 219 -14.92 15.81 -14.87
C ALA A 219 -15.02 15.76 -13.33
N ALA A 220 -16.21 15.98 -12.77
CA ALA A 220 -16.46 15.89 -11.34
C ALA A 220 -16.31 14.46 -10.78
N GLN A 221 -16.80 13.45 -11.52
CA GLN A 221 -16.58 12.04 -11.19
C GLN A 221 -15.09 11.69 -11.22
N ASN A 222 -14.38 12.14 -12.27
CA ASN A 222 -12.94 11.95 -12.39
C ASN A 222 -12.16 12.59 -11.23
N ALA A 223 -12.48 13.83 -10.86
CA ALA A 223 -11.81 14.54 -9.78
C ALA A 223 -12.06 13.90 -8.40
N ALA A 224 -13.27 13.36 -8.16
CA ALA A 224 -13.56 12.65 -6.92
C ALA A 224 -12.74 11.36 -6.80
N THR A 225 -12.59 10.62 -7.90
CA THR A 225 -11.73 9.43 -7.91
C THR A 225 -10.26 9.79 -7.75
N ASP A 226 -9.79 10.84 -8.43
CA ASP A 226 -8.41 11.31 -8.35
C ASP A 226 -8.02 11.66 -6.90
N ARG A 227 -8.84 12.45 -6.20
CA ARG A 227 -8.63 12.78 -4.78
C ARG A 227 -8.47 11.54 -3.91
N SER A 228 -9.37 10.56 -4.05
CA SER A 228 -9.30 9.34 -3.24
C SER A 228 -8.17 8.39 -3.67
N CYS A 229 -7.60 8.54 -4.87
CA CYS A 229 -6.33 7.90 -5.21
C CYS A 229 -5.15 8.62 -4.54
N ASN A 230 -5.16 9.95 -4.54
CA ASN A 230 -4.09 10.78 -3.99
C ASN A 230 -3.92 10.65 -2.48
N THR A 231 -4.97 10.32 -1.71
CA THR A 231 -4.83 9.98 -0.29
C THR A 231 -3.86 8.82 -0.07
N CYS A 232 -3.76 7.88 -1.02
CA CYS A 232 -2.87 6.73 -0.90
C CYS A 232 -1.41 7.02 -1.24
N HIS A 233 -1.11 8.23 -1.71
CA HIS A 233 0.18 8.58 -2.26
C HIS A 233 0.90 9.60 -1.37
N PRO A 234 2.04 9.24 -0.75
CA PRO A 234 2.61 10.00 0.35
C PRO A 234 3.31 11.29 -0.09
N GLY A 235 3.42 12.23 0.85
CA GLY A 235 4.35 13.34 0.93
C GLY A 235 5.40 13.14 2.04
N CYS A 236 6.11 14.21 2.38
CA CYS A 236 7.17 14.22 3.40
C CYS A 236 6.61 13.88 4.78
N ASN A 237 5.54 14.57 5.19
CA ASN A 237 4.98 14.42 6.54
C ASN A 237 4.31 13.06 6.74
N ASP A 238 3.82 12.43 5.67
CA ASP A 238 3.21 11.10 5.76
C ASP A 238 4.17 10.04 6.30
N CYS A 239 5.47 10.20 6.00
CA CYS A 239 6.52 9.28 6.41
C CYS A 239 7.27 9.73 7.67
N HIS A 240 7.43 11.05 7.84
CA HIS A 240 8.37 11.61 8.82
C HIS A 240 7.71 12.19 10.05
N TYR A 241 6.48 12.69 9.96
CA TYR A 241 5.78 13.25 11.11
C TYR A 241 5.43 12.14 12.10
N LYS A 242 5.73 12.37 13.37
CA LYS A 242 5.45 11.45 14.48
C LYS A 242 4.35 12.06 15.34
N PRO A 243 3.15 11.45 15.38
CA PRO A 243 2.03 12.01 16.13
C PRO A 243 2.34 12.04 17.63
N PHE A 244 1.60 12.91 18.33
CA PHE A 244 1.80 13.17 19.75
C PHE A 244 1.62 11.89 20.58
N THR A 245 2.71 11.37 21.13
CA THR A 245 2.72 10.20 22.05
C THR A 245 3.30 10.57 23.42
N GLY A 246 3.03 11.81 23.86
CA GLY A 246 3.67 12.40 25.05
C GLY A 246 5.11 12.88 24.80
N LYS A 247 5.62 12.73 23.57
CA LYS A 247 6.96 13.19 23.13
C LYS A 247 6.95 14.53 22.41
N GLY A 248 5.77 15.05 22.05
CA GLY A 248 5.60 16.37 21.46
C GLY A 248 4.70 16.44 20.23
N ARG A 249 4.29 17.65 19.86
CA ARG A 249 3.40 17.96 18.72
C ARG A 249 4.17 18.20 17.42
N HIS A 250 5.46 18.47 17.50
CA HIS A 250 6.32 18.78 16.35
C HIS A 250 7.46 17.77 16.18
N SER A 251 7.20 16.50 16.46
CA SER A 251 8.23 15.46 16.37
C SER A 251 8.35 14.90 14.95
N TYR A 252 9.57 14.82 14.44
CA TYR A 252 9.91 14.24 13.14
C TYR A 252 11.00 13.18 13.29
N GLY A 253 11.00 12.17 12.42
CA GLY A 253 12.02 11.13 12.49
C GLY A 253 12.07 10.23 11.26
N GLN A 254 12.90 9.19 11.35
CA GLN A 254 12.95 8.18 10.31
C GLN A 254 11.60 7.45 10.16
N PRO A 255 11.22 7.04 8.94
CA PRO A 255 10.01 6.26 8.74
C PRO A 255 10.06 4.95 9.53
N ASP A 256 9.00 4.63 10.26
CA ASP A 256 8.82 3.34 10.92
C ASP A 256 7.74 2.53 10.21
N THR A 257 7.51 1.30 10.67
CA THR A 257 6.48 0.44 10.09
C THR A 257 5.07 1.06 10.15
N ASP A 258 4.75 1.82 11.20
CA ASP A 258 3.43 2.44 11.35
C ASP A 258 3.24 3.57 10.33
N SER A 259 4.24 4.44 10.16
CA SER A 259 4.24 5.49 9.12
C SER A 259 4.10 4.88 7.72
N CYS A 260 4.79 3.76 7.41
CA CYS A 260 4.62 3.06 6.14
C CYS A 260 3.19 2.53 5.91
N TYR A 261 2.42 2.34 6.98
CA TYR A 261 1.05 1.83 6.96
C TYR A 261 -0.02 2.93 7.08
N GLY A 262 0.38 4.20 7.14
CA GLY A 262 -0.51 5.38 7.19
C GLY A 262 -0.49 6.11 8.53
N GLY A 263 0.19 5.58 9.56
CA GLY A 263 0.36 6.24 10.85
C GLY A 263 -0.96 6.54 11.58
N GLY A 264 -1.97 5.70 11.39
CA GLY A 264 -3.30 5.89 11.99
C GLY A 264 -4.24 6.85 11.25
N ARG A 265 -3.90 7.30 10.03
CA ARG A 265 -4.67 8.30 9.27
C ARG A 265 -5.55 7.69 8.18
N ALA A 266 -6.13 6.53 8.48
CA ALA A 266 -6.76 5.57 7.56
C ALA A 266 -5.78 4.65 6.82
N SER A 267 -6.35 3.76 5.98
CA SER A 267 -5.61 2.73 5.23
C SER A 267 -4.97 3.28 3.95
N ILE A 268 -4.16 4.32 4.08
CA ILE A 268 -3.68 5.14 2.96
C ILE A 268 -2.42 4.55 2.28
N CYS A 269 -1.45 4.00 3.02
CA CYS A 269 -0.16 3.62 2.43
C CYS A 269 -0.05 2.11 2.15
N HIS A 270 0.90 1.38 2.76
CA HIS A 270 1.13 -0.05 2.46
C HIS A 270 -0.05 -0.96 2.81
N ALA A 271 -0.91 -0.58 3.74
CA ALA A 271 -2.12 -1.33 4.10
C ALA A 271 -3.02 -1.63 2.87
N GLY A 272 -3.19 -0.66 1.96
CA GLY A 272 -3.99 -0.84 0.76
C GLY A 272 -3.41 -1.88 -0.22
N PRO A 273 -2.25 -1.63 -0.85
CA PRO A 273 -1.68 -2.51 -1.85
C PRO A 273 -1.13 -3.82 -1.28
N MET A 274 -0.57 -3.84 -0.06
CA MET A 274 0.09 -5.04 0.48
C MET A 274 -0.88 -5.96 1.22
N ASP A 275 -1.69 -5.40 2.11
CA ASP A 275 -2.67 -6.18 2.87
C ASP A 275 -3.98 -6.34 2.09
N ARG A 276 -4.60 -5.25 1.63
CA ARG A 276 -5.95 -5.31 1.01
C ARG A 276 -5.98 -5.79 -0.44
N ARG A 277 -4.93 -5.54 -1.24
CA ARG A 277 -4.85 -6.01 -2.63
C ARG A 277 -4.15 -7.37 -2.72
N ARG A 278 -2.87 -7.40 -2.35
CA ARG A 278 -2.04 -8.61 -2.48
C ARG A 278 -2.42 -9.70 -1.49
N GLY A 279 -2.94 -9.36 -0.31
CA GLY A 279 -3.27 -10.35 0.72
C GLY A 279 -2.04 -10.92 1.44
N ALA A 280 -0.88 -10.32 1.24
CA ALA A 280 0.39 -10.80 1.77
C ALA A 280 1.19 -9.65 2.39
N GLY A 281 0.51 -8.83 3.19
CA GLY A 281 1.13 -7.71 3.88
C GLY A 281 1.95 -8.11 5.09
N TYR A 282 2.70 -7.13 5.58
CA TYR A 282 3.73 -7.28 6.61
C TYR A 282 3.13 -7.31 8.01
N VAL A 283 2.35 -6.29 8.34
CA VAL A 283 1.78 -6.10 9.68
C VAL A 283 0.65 -7.09 9.94
N ARG A 284 -0.27 -7.24 8.96
CA ARG A 284 -1.51 -8.01 9.06
C ARG A 284 -2.34 -7.63 10.30
N GLY A 285 -3.11 -8.57 10.88
CA GLY A 285 -4.04 -8.26 11.95
C GLY A 285 -5.18 -7.37 11.46
N GLU A 286 -5.47 -6.29 12.16
CA GLU A 286 -6.50 -5.30 11.78
C GLU A 286 -6.34 -4.69 10.38
N TYR A 287 -5.11 -4.67 9.84
CA TYR A 287 -4.84 -4.19 8.48
C TYR A 287 -5.21 -5.22 7.40
N ALA A 288 -5.29 -6.50 7.77
CA ALA A 288 -5.57 -7.61 6.87
C ALA A 288 -7.07 -7.87 6.74
N PHE A 289 -7.43 -8.51 5.63
CA PHE A 289 -8.78 -8.99 5.37
C PHE A 289 -8.71 -10.49 5.05
N PRO A 290 -9.32 -11.38 5.85
CA PRO A 290 -9.94 -11.08 7.15
C PRO A 290 -8.89 -10.66 8.20
N SER A 291 -9.33 -9.92 9.23
CA SER A 291 -8.45 -9.33 10.24
C SER A 291 -7.81 -10.35 11.19
N ASN A 292 -8.30 -11.59 11.20
CA ASN A 292 -7.77 -12.69 11.98
C ASN A 292 -6.56 -13.38 11.31
N LEU A 293 -6.07 -12.91 10.16
CA LEU A 293 -4.89 -13.46 9.53
C LEU A 293 -3.64 -13.28 10.42
N PRO A 294 -2.80 -14.33 10.58
CA PRO A 294 -1.70 -14.30 11.52
C PRO A 294 -0.64 -13.28 11.09
N ARG A 295 -0.23 -12.42 12.04
CA ARG A 295 0.90 -11.50 11.88
C ARG A 295 2.16 -12.25 11.44
N GLY A 296 2.93 -11.64 10.54
CA GLY A 296 4.16 -12.22 9.99
C GLY A 296 5.20 -12.51 11.08
N ALA A 297 6.10 -13.46 10.83
CA ALA A 297 7.14 -13.81 11.81
C ALA A 297 8.08 -12.63 12.10
N HIS A 298 8.43 -11.86 11.07
CA HIS A 298 9.35 -10.72 11.17
C HIS A 298 8.79 -9.55 12.00
N ILE A 299 7.50 -9.22 11.82
CA ILE A 299 6.88 -8.15 12.64
C ILE A 299 6.80 -8.57 14.11
N LYS A 300 6.53 -9.85 14.40
CA LYS A 300 6.56 -10.37 15.78
C LYS A 300 7.97 -10.32 16.40
N ALA A 301 9.00 -10.42 15.56
CA ALA A 301 10.41 -10.31 15.96
C ALA A 301 10.91 -8.85 16.02
N GLY A 302 10.05 -7.85 15.80
CA GLY A 302 10.42 -6.44 15.89
C GLY A 302 11.18 -5.88 14.68
N VAL A 303 11.34 -6.65 13.60
CA VAL A 303 11.98 -6.18 12.36
C VAL A 303 11.18 -5.02 11.77
N GLN A 304 11.86 -3.96 11.35
CA GLN A 304 11.25 -2.78 10.74
C GLN A 304 11.32 -2.86 9.21
N CYS A 305 10.51 -2.04 8.54
CA CYS A 305 10.50 -1.99 7.07
C CYS A 305 11.89 -1.63 6.50
N LEU A 306 12.61 -0.72 7.16
CA LEU A 306 13.92 -0.22 6.72
C LEU A 306 15.07 -1.22 6.90
N ASP A 307 14.89 -2.27 7.71
CA ASP A 307 15.90 -3.33 7.86
C ASP A 307 16.07 -4.13 6.56
N CYS A 308 14.97 -4.23 5.80
CA CYS A 308 14.88 -4.89 4.50
C CYS A 308 14.91 -3.91 3.32
N HIS A 309 14.22 -2.77 3.43
CA HIS A 309 14.10 -1.77 2.36
C HIS A 309 14.98 -0.56 2.65
N LYS A 310 16.21 -0.58 2.12
CA LYS A 310 17.11 0.57 2.25
C LYS A 310 16.75 1.65 1.23
N PRO A 311 16.40 2.87 1.65
CA PRO A 311 16.19 3.96 0.71
C PRO A 311 17.51 4.46 0.14
N VAL A 312 17.52 4.79 -1.15
CA VAL A 312 18.62 5.50 -1.83
C VAL A 312 18.01 6.69 -2.56
N ASN A 313 18.46 7.91 -2.24
CA ASN A 313 17.89 9.16 -2.79
C ASN A 313 16.35 9.18 -2.72
N HIS A 314 15.80 8.86 -1.56
CA HIS A 314 14.34 8.78 -1.32
C HIS A 314 13.57 7.77 -2.20
N GLN A 315 14.28 6.90 -2.92
CA GLN A 315 13.71 5.77 -3.63
C GLN A 315 13.89 4.50 -2.79
N PHE A 316 12.80 3.78 -2.60
CA PHE A 316 12.79 2.54 -1.85
C PHE A 316 12.81 1.39 -2.84
N GLY A 317 13.67 0.39 -2.60
CA GLY A 317 13.66 -0.86 -3.34
C GLY A 317 12.25 -1.47 -3.36
N HIS A 318 11.80 -1.93 -4.52
CA HIS A 318 10.49 -2.56 -4.70
C HIS A 318 10.49 -4.03 -4.23
N LEU A 319 9.33 -4.68 -4.26
CA LEU A 319 9.09 -6.05 -3.77
C LEU A 319 10.00 -7.16 -4.33
N ALA A 320 10.64 -6.89 -5.47
CA ALA A 320 11.53 -7.83 -6.13
C ALA A 320 12.99 -7.36 -6.21
N ALA A 321 13.34 -6.27 -5.54
CA ALA A 321 14.66 -5.68 -5.68
C ALA A 321 15.72 -6.57 -5.03
N ASP A 322 16.91 -6.58 -5.61
CA ASP A 322 18.01 -7.43 -5.16
C ASP A 322 18.48 -7.08 -3.75
N ASP A 323 18.40 -5.81 -3.36
CA ASP A 323 18.70 -5.35 -2.01
C ASP A 323 17.74 -5.96 -0.97
N ALA A 324 16.42 -5.93 -1.25
CA ALA A 324 15.40 -6.51 -0.39
C ALA A 324 15.55 -8.04 -0.28
N ARG A 325 15.91 -8.71 -1.40
CA ARG A 325 16.21 -10.15 -1.38
C ARG A 325 17.50 -10.47 -0.64
N GLY A 326 18.54 -9.67 -0.85
CA GLY A 326 19.83 -9.79 -0.19
C GLY A 326 19.76 -9.54 1.31
N ALA A 327 18.79 -8.75 1.77
CA ALA A 327 18.59 -8.47 3.19
C ALA A 327 18.33 -9.73 4.02
N CYS A 328 17.75 -10.79 3.44
CA CYS A 328 17.57 -12.08 4.11
C CYS A 328 18.90 -12.64 4.66
N ALA A 329 20.01 -12.44 3.95
CA ALA A 329 21.32 -12.97 4.34
C ALA A 329 21.88 -12.31 5.62
N LYS A 330 21.39 -11.12 5.99
CA LYS A 330 21.81 -10.43 7.23
C LYS A 330 21.38 -11.20 8.48
N CYS A 331 20.24 -11.88 8.43
CA CYS A 331 19.67 -12.63 9.57
C CYS A 331 19.67 -14.15 9.33
N HIS A 332 19.75 -14.60 8.08
CA HIS A 332 19.63 -16.01 7.67
C HIS A 332 20.78 -16.46 6.76
N ALA A 333 22.01 -16.01 7.03
CA ALA A 333 23.18 -16.24 6.17
C ALA A 333 23.36 -17.71 5.73
N ASP A 334 23.32 -18.65 6.69
CA ASP A 334 23.52 -20.07 6.40
C ASP A 334 22.39 -20.68 5.56
N ILE A 335 21.14 -20.26 5.80
CA ILE A 335 19.97 -20.71 5.02
C ILE A 335 20.07 -20.17 3.60
N VAL A 336 20.38 -18.88 3.43
CA VAL A 336 20.55 -18.26 2.12
C VAL A 336 21.67 -18.97 1.34
N LYS A 337 22.81 -19.23 1.98
CA LYS A 337 23.92 -20.00 1.40
C LYS A 337 23.49 -21.41 1.00
N ALA A 338 22.74 -22.09 1.86
CA ALA A 338 22.22 -23.43 1.60
C ALA A 338 21.30 -23.46 0.37
N VAL A 339 20.35 -22.53 0.28
CA VAL A 339 19.41 -22.41 -0.85
C VAL A 339 20.14 -22.05 -2.15
N GLN A 340 21.08 -21.11 -2.10
CA GLN A 340 21.87 -20.73 -3.28
C GLN A 340 22.66 -21.91 -3.86
N ALA A 341 23.12 -22.83 -2.99
CA ALA A 341 23.82 -24.04 -3.38
C ALA A 341 22.90 -25.24 -3.67
N SER A 342 21.57 -25.08 -3.67
CA SER A 342 20.61 -26.18 -3.87
C SER A 342 19.86 -26.08 -5.20
N SER A 343 19.05 -27.10 -5.50
CA SER A 343 18.14 -27.10 -6.66
C SER A 343 17.07 -26.00 -6.59
N HIS A 344 16.87 -25.40 -5.41
CA HIS A 344 15.91 -24.31 -5.18
C HIS A 344 16.54 -22.91 -5.26
N SER A 345 17.78 -22.78 -5.76
CA SER A 345 18.46 -21.48 -5.91
C SER A 345 17.70 -20.45 -6.76
N LYS A 346 16.80 -20.92 -7.64
CA LYS A 346 15.87 -20.11 -8.45
C LYS A 346 14.44 -20.11 -7.90
N VAL A 347 14.22 -20.35 -6.61
CA VAL A 347 12.93 -20.20 -5.93
C VAL A 347 13.00 -19.04 -4.94
N ASP A 348 12.02 -18.14 -4.97
CA ASP A 348 11.90 -17.05 -4.01
C ASP A 348 11.47 -17.61 -2.64
N CYS A 349 12.04 -17.14 -1.54
CA CYS A 349 11.69 -17.63 -0.19
C CYS A 349 10.18 -17.51 0.09
N ALA A 350 9.52 -16.47 -0.42
CA ALA A 350 8.08 -16.28 -0.30
C ALA A 350 7.27 -17.40 -0.98
N ALA A 351 7.84 -18.07 -1.99
CA ALA A 351 7.24 -19.24 -2.64
C ALA A 351 7.25 -20.51 -1.78
N CYS A 352 7.88 -20.50 -0.60
CA CYS A 352 7.76 -21.58 0.38
C CYS A 352 7.09 -21.09 1.67
N HIS A 353 7.43 -19.87 2.11
CA HIS A 353 7.06 -19.33 3.42
C HIS A 353 5.76 -18.54 3.48
N ILE A 354 5.07 -18.34 2.35
CA ILE A 354 3.69 -17.86 2.32
C ILE A 354 2.77 -19.05 2.07
N THR A 355 1.93 -19.37 3.06
CA THR A 355 1.01 -20.51 3.03
C THR A 355 -0.45 -20.09 2.93
N VAL A 356 -0.76 -18.86 3.31
CA VAL A 356 -2.09 -18.26 3.19
C VAL A 356 -1.97 -16.81 2.77
N SER A 357 -2.83 -16.40 1.84
CA SER A 357 -3.00 -15.01 1.43
C SER A 357 -4.44 -14.57 1.65
N GLY A 358 -4.64 -13.30 1.95
CA GLY A 358 -5.96 -12.73 2.20
C GLY A 358 -6.50 -11.89 1.04
N ALA A 359 -7.46 -11.05 1.43
CA ALA A 359 -7.91 -9.84 0.79
C ALA A 359 -8.72 -10.08 -0.49
N TYR A 360 -8.58 -9.23 -1.53
CA TYR A 360 -9.41 -9.33 -2.74
C TYR A 360 -9.35 -10.73 -3.36
N GLN A 361 -10.52 -11.35 -3.51
CA GLN A 361 -10.72 -12.57 -4.31
C GLN A 361 -11.36 -12.24 -5.66
N TYR A 362 -12.01 -11.07 -5.76
CA TYR A 362 -12.45 -10.47 -7.01
C TYR A 362 -12.19 -8.98 -6.94
N THR A 363 -12.08 -8.33 -8.10
CA THR A 363 -12.20 -6.88 -8.18
C THR A 363 -12.79 -6.47 -9.51
N PHE A 364 -13.87 -5.71 -9.46
CA PHE A 364 -14.58 -5.25 -10.65
C PHE A 364 -14.67 -3.73 -10.68
N TRP A 365 -14.54 -3.18 -11.88
CA TRP A 365 -14.74 -1.76 -12.15
C TRP A 365 -16.02 -1.59 -12.97
N GLY A 366 -17.08 -1.14 -12.34
CA GLY A 366 -18.42 -1.03 -12.93
C GLY A 366 -19.17 0.20 -12.45
N LYS A 367 -20.45 0.30 -12.76
CA LYS A 367 -21.26 1.41 -12.25
C LYS A 367 -21.41 1.28 -10.74
N GLY A 368 -21.02 2.31 -10.00
CA GLY A 368 -21.10 2.27 -8.54
C GLY A 368 -20.78 3.61 -7.90
N ASN A 369 -20.40 3.56 -6.63
CA ASN A 369 -20.08 4.75 -5.86
C ASN A 369 -18.57 4.84 -5.59
N PHE A 370 -18.01 6.04 -5.70
CA PHE A 370 -16.65 6.32 -5.27
C PHE A 370 -16.61 7.68 -4.55
N ALA A 371 -16.12 7.70 -3.31
CA ALA A 371 -16.08 8.89 -2.46
C ALA A 371 -17.42 9.68 -2.39
N GLY A 372 -18.56 8.98 -2.42
CA GLY A 372 -19.89 9.59 -2.36
C GLY A 372 -20.43 10.08 -3.71
N VAL A 373 -19.76 9.78 -4.82
CA VAL A 373 -20.16 10.12 -6.20
C VAL A 373 -20.49 8.86 -6.97
N GLU A 374 -21.65 8.84 -7.64
CA GLU A 374 -21.99 7.79 -8.61
C GLU A 374 -21.14 7.93 -9.85
N THR A 375 -20.52 6.85 -10.31
CA THR A 375 -19.53 6.85 -11.40
C THR A 375 -19.58 5.54 -12.18
N PRO A 376 -19.27 5.54 -13.49
CA PRO A 376 -19.13 4.31 -14.26
C PRO A 376 -17.88 3.47 -13.90
N TYR A 377 -17.01 4.03 -13.07
CA TYR A 377 -15.78 3.40 -12.57
C TYR A 377 -15.80 3.29 -11.03
N GLY A 378 -16.91 2.79 -10.49
CA GLY A 378 -16.98 2.30 -9.12
C GLY A 378 -16.13 1.04 -8.97
N LYS A 379 -15.37 0.95 -7.87
CA LYS A 379 -14.46 -0.18 -7.64
C LYS A 379 -15.07 -1.13 -6.60
N HIS A 380 -15.59 -2.25 -7.06
CA HIS A 380 -16.17 -3.32 -6.24
C HIS A 380 -15.05 -4.31 -5.88
N LYS A 381 -14.39 -4.07 -4.74
CA LYS A 381 -13.20 -4.80 -4.29
C LYS A 381 -13.43 -5.53 -2.97
N GLU A 382 -14.57 -5.31 -2.33
CA GLU A 382 -14.92 -5.80 -1.00
C GLU A 382 -15.19 -7.31 -0.95
N TYR A 383 -14.86 -8.04 -2.02
CA TYR A 383 -14.75 -9.51 -2.08
C TYR A 383 -13.57 -9.99 -1.25
N TYR A 384 -13.63 -9.76 0.06
CA TYR A 384 -12.57 -10.05 1.00
C TYR A 384 -12.68 -11.46 1.53
N GLY A 385 -11.54 -12.15 1.56
CA GLY A 385 -11.42 -13.43 2.24
C GLY A 385 -10.04 -14.03 2.11
N THR A 386 -9.93 -15.35 2.03
CA THR A 386 -8.66 -16.07 2.06
C THR A 386 -8.47 -16.93 0.83
N ARG A 387 -7.20 -17.18 0.53
CA ARG A 387 -6.75 -18.19 -0.41
C ARG A 387 -5.64 -19.01 0.23
N ASP A 388 -5.79 -20.32 0.27
CA ASP A 388 -4.73 -21.23 0.65
C ASP A 388 -3.73 -21.39 -0.50
N LEU A 389 -2.44 -21.40 -0.15
CA LEU A 389 -1.31 -21.56 -1.05
C LEU A 389 -1.26 -20.59 -2.26
N PRO A 390 -0.17 -19.82 -2.43
CA PRO A 390 -0.01 -19.07 -3.67
C PRO A 390 0.31 -20.02 -4.84
N THR A 391 -0.12 -19.60 -6.02
CA THR A 391 0.35 -20.18 -7.28
C THR A 391 1.77 -19.72 -7.54
N LEU A 392 2.62 -20.63 -8.00
CA LEU A 392 4.00 -20.37 -8.36
C LEU A 392 4.12 -20.20 -9.87
N ILE A 393 4.76 -19.12 -10.30
CA ILE A 393 5.07 -18.86 -11.71
C ILE A 393 6.55 -18.51 -11.87
N ARG A 394 7.11 -18.75 -13.06
CA ARG A 394 8.45 -18.23 -13.39
C ARG A 394 8.34 -16.77 -13.82
N ASN A 395 9.11 -15.91 -13.17
CA ASN A 395 9.23 -14.52 -13.57
C ASN A 395 10.09 -14.34 -14.82
N ALA A 396 10.18 -13.10 -15.33
CA ALA A 396 10.98 -12.78 -16.52
C ALA A 396 12.48 -13.10 -16.37
N SER A 397 13.01 -13.18 -15.14
CA SER A 397 14.39 -13.64 -14.86
C SER A 397 14.53 -15.16 -14.68
N GLY A 398 13.45 -15.93 -14.87
CA GLY A 398 13.43 -17.39 -14.73
C GLY A 398 13.35 -17.91 -13.29
N ARG A 399 13.07 -17.06 -12.30
CA ARG A 399 12.89 -17.40 -10.88
C ARG A 399 11.43 -17.72 -10.56
N TRP A 400 11.19 -18.75 -9.77
CA TRP A 400 9.86 -19.08 -9.25
C TRP A 400 9.45 -18.12 -8.14
N ILE A 401 8.30 -17.48 -8.31
CA ILE A 401 7.74 -16.50 -7.39
C ILE A 401 6.31 -16.90 -7.00
N ALA A 402 5.89 -16.54 -5.78
CA ALA A 402 4.51 -16.68 -5.34
C ALA A 402 3.66 -15.54 -5.90
N VAL A 403 2.53 -15.90 -6.53
CA VAL A 403 1.49 -14.96 -6.95
C VAL A 403 0.11 -15.40 -6.46
N LYS A 404 -0.81 -14.44 -6.36
CA LYS A 404 -2.23 -14.70 -6.13
C LYS A 404 -3.02 -14.44 -7.43
N PRO A 405 -3.42 -15.48 -8.18
CA PRO A 405 -4.33 -15.31 -9.31
C PRO A 405 -5.75 -15.05 -8.82
N TYR A 406 -6.38 -13.99 -9.33
CA TYR A 406 -7.79 -13.72 -9.06
C TYR A 406 -8.49 -13.01 -10.23
N PRO A 407 -9.81 -13.22 -10.43
CA PRO A 407 -10.52 -12.66 -11.57
C PRO A 407 -10.79 -11.16 -11.41
N MET A 408 -10.66 -10.43 -12.52
CA MET A 408 -10.97 -9.01 -12.60
C MET A 408 -11.70 -8.66 -13.89
N ALA A 409 -12.50 -7.60 -13.85
CA ALA A 409 -13.09 -7.01 -15.04
C ALA A 409 -13.25 -5.50 -14.91
N VAL A 410 -13.31 -4.85 -16.06
CA VAL A 410 -13.74 -3.46 -16.20
C VAL A 410 -14.86 -3.42 -17.23
N LEU A 411 -15.98 -2.86 -16.83
CA LEU A 411 -17.21 -2.76 -17.61
C LEU A 411 -17.27 -1.43 -18.35
N ASN A 412 -18.28 -1.27 -19.21
CA ASN A 412 -18.57 -0.02 -19.91
C ASN A 412 -17.43 0.45 -20.83
N GLN A 413 -16.72 -0.47 -21.48
CA GLN A 413 -15.64 -0.16 -22.41
C GLN A 413 -16.16 -0.03 -23.85
N THR A 414 -15.57 0.87 -24.62
CA THR A 414 -15.81 0.97 -26.07
C THR A 414 -14.75 0.22 -26.88
N ILE A 415 -13.54 0.08 -26.32
CA ILE A 415 -12.39 -0.57 -26.95
C ILE A 415 -12.28 -2.03 -26.49
N GLU A 416 -12.05 -2.92 -27.44
CA GLU A 416 -11.82 -4.35 -27.17
C GLU A 416 -10.34 -4.63 -26.89
N ALA A 417 -10.08 -5.68 -26.12
CA ALA A 417 -8.77 -6.25 -25.87
C ALA A 417 -8.82 -7.75 -26.19
N GLY A 418 -7.87 -8.22 -27.00
CA GLY A 418 -7.73 -9.65 -27.30
C GLY A 418 -7.09 -10.43 -26.13
N PRO A 419 -7.26 -11.77 -26.12
CA PRO A 419 -6.57 -12.63 -25.15
C PRO A 419 -5.04 -12.50 -25.27
N THR A 420 -4.35 -12.68 -24.15
CA THR A 420 -2.87 -12.71 -24.11
C THR A 420 -2.36 -14.01 -23.50
N GLY A 421 -1.05 -14.24 -23.64
CA GLY A 421 -0.34 -15.17 -22.74
C GLY A 421 -0.10 -14.57 -21.35
N LEU A 422 0.75 -15.23 -20.56
CA LEU A 422 1.27 -14.68 -19.30
C LEU A 422 2.18 -13.48 -19.57
N LEU A 423 1.75 -12.31 -19.12
CA LEU A 423 2.53 -11.08 -19.22
C LEU A 423 2.97 -10.60 -17.84
N PHE A 424 4.16 -10.02 -17.78
CA PHE A 424 4.66 -9.32 -16.60
C PHE A 424 4.51 -7.82 -16.78
N ARG A 425 4.04 -7.13 -15.74
CA ARG A 425 3.79 -5.69 -15.77
C ARG A 425 5.10 -4.92 -15.94
N SER A 426 5.29 -4.41 -17.15
CA SER A 426 6.31 -3.43 -17.49
C SER A 426 5.64 -2.16 -18.00
N ILE A 427 6.31 -1.03 -17.80
CA ILE A 427 5.90 0.26 -18.34
C ILE A 427 6.94 0.61 -19.42
N PRO A 428 6.58 0.53 -20.71
CA PRO A 428 7.41 1.06 -21.78
C PRO A 428 7.72 2.54 -21.54
N LYS A 429 8.94 2.97 -21.87
CA LYS A 429 9.36 4.36 -21.71
C LYS A 429 8.35 5.30 -22.36
N ARG A 430 7.82 6.26 -21.59
CA ARG A 430 6.87 7.26 -22.06
C ARG A 430 6.98 8.54 -21.24
N SER A 431 6.64 9.65 -21.90
CA SER A 431 6.47 10.95 -21.26
C SER A 431 5.06 11.10 -20.68
N VAL A 432 4.98 11.68 -19.48
CA VAL A 432 3.73 11.93 -18.77
C VAL A 432 3.67 13.42 -18.40
N PRO A 433 2.54 14.12 -18.66
CA PRO A 433 2.36 15.49 -18.20
C PRO A 433 2.39 15.57 -16.68
N GLY A 434 3.09 16.57 -16.13
CA GLY A 434 3.03 16.91 -14.72
C GLY A 434 1.96 17.95 -14.40
N ASN A 435 1.75 18.23 -13.13
CA ASN A 435 0.85 19.26 -12.62
C ASN A 435 1.66 20.46 -12.10
N VAL A 436 1.96 21.39 -13.01
CA VAL A 436 2.76 22.59 -12.69
C VAL A 436 2.11 23.48 -11.63
N ARG A 437 0.78 23.40 -11.44
CA ARG A 437 0.06 24.18 -10.43
C ARG A 437 0.55 23.86 -9.01
N ILE A 438 0.88 22.60 -8.73
CA ILE A 438 1.34 22.14 -7.42
C ILE A 438 2.87 22.06 -7.30
N GLY A 439 3.60 22.45 -8.34
CA GLY A 439 5.06 22.46 -8.37
C GLY A 439 5.72 21.25 -9.03
N GLU A 440 4.97 20.37 -9.69
CA GLU A 440 5.58 19.31 -10.50
C GLU A 440 6.26 19.87 -11.77
N PRO A 441 7.26 19.18 -12.34
CA PRO A 441 7.78 19.53 -13.66
C PRO A 441 6.68 19.45 -14.73
N PRO A 442 6.77 20.20 -15.85
CA PRO A 442 5.74 20.17 -16.90
C PRO A 442 5.47 18.78 -17.49
N ALA A 443 6.52 17.95 -17.55
CA ALA A 443 6.43 16.54 -17.89
C ALA A 443 7.59 15.78 -17.24
N PHE A 444 7.46 14.45 -17.17
CA PHE A 444 8.53 13.56 -16.74
C PHE A 444 8.46 12.22 -17.45
N GLU A 445 9.59 11.53 -17.51
CA GLU A 445 9.68 10.20 -18.09
C GLU A 445 9.39 9.12 -17.07
N VAL A 446 8.69 8.07 -17.50
CA VAL A 446 8.49 6.85 -16.73
C VAL A 446 8.82 5.61 -17.56
N SER A 447 9.53 4.68 -16.93
CA SER A 447 9.72 3.31 -17.40
C SER A 447 9.75 2.38 -16.19
N ARG A 448 9.38 1.11 -16.40
CA ARG A 448 9.49 0.06 -15.38
C ARG A 448 9.70 -1.29 -16.04
N GLY A 449 10.71 -2.04 -15.60
CA GLY A 449 10.99 -3.38 -16.08
C GLY A 449 10.00 -4.41 -15.56
N ALA A 450 9.89 -5.55 -16.25
CA ALA A 450 9.03 -6.67 -15.83
C ALA A 450 9.46 -7.28 -14.48
N THR A 451 10.77 -7.23 -14.18
CA THR A 451 11.36 -7.78 -12.96
C THR A 451 11.22 -6.87 -11.75
N ASP A 452 10.83 -5.61 -11.94
CA ASP A 452 10.83 -4.61 -10.88
C ASP A 452 9.74 -4.92 -9.85
N VAL A 453 8.51 -5.17 -10.28
CA VAL A 453 7.43 -5.57 -9.35
C VAL A 453 7.13 -7.06 -9.40
N ASN A 454 7.46 -7.73 -10.51
CA ASN A 454 7.10 -9.12 -10.78
C ASN A 454 5.59 -9.40 -10.66
N ASP A 455 4.75 -8.37 -10.81
CA ASP A 455 3.32 -8.53 -10.98
C ASP A 455 3.05 -9.05 -12.39
N ALA A 456 2.21 -10.07 -12.48
CA ALA A 456 1.79 -10.66 -13.74
C ALA A 456 0.28 -10.50 -13.95
N PHE A 457 -0.14 -10.76 -15.18
CA PHE A 457 -1.55 -10.81 -15.55
C PHE A 457 -1.72 -11.60 -16.85
N ILE A 458 -2.96 -11.97 -17.13
CA ILE A 458 -3.39 -12.52 -18.42
C ILE A 458 -4.69 -11.83 -18.80
N ILE A 459 -4.73 -11.16 -19.95
CA ILE A 459 -6.00 -10.67 -20.51
C ILE A 459 -6.74 -11.89 -21.07
N VAL A 460 -7.95 -12.11 -20.61
CA VAL A 460 -8.82 -13.20 -21.10
C VAL A 460 -9.47 -12.78 -22.41
N GLY A 461 -9.86 -11.51 -22.50
CA GLY A 461 -10.44 -10.91 -23.69
C GLY A 461 -11.56 -9.94 -23.34
N THR A 462 -12.28 -9.49 -24.37
CA THR A 462 -13.48 -8.67 -24.22
C THR A 462 -14.74 -9.51 -24.39
N ARG A 463 -15.71 -9.26 -23.51
CA ARG A 463 -17.04 -9.87 -23.52
C ARG A 463 -18.11 -8.82 -23.79
N ASN A 464 -19.11 -9.18 -24.59
CA ASN A 464 -20.21 -8.31 -25.03
C ASN A 464 -21.59 -8.89 -24.69
N ASP A 465 -21.64 -9.92 -23.83
CA ASP A 465 -22.82 -10.71 -23.46
C ASP A 465 -23.32 -10.44 -22.03
N LEU A 466 -22.93 -9.30 -21.44
CA LEU A 466 -23.52 -8.84 -20.17
C LEU A 466 -24.98 -8.39 -20.38
N PRO A 467 -25.89 -8.65 -19.42
CA PRO A 467 -27.29 -8.21 -19.51
C PRO A 467 -27.45 -6.69 -19.62
N SER A 468 -26.57 -5.94 -18.97
CA SER A 468 -26.42 -4.50 -19.17
C SER A 468 -25.00 -4.04 -18.84
N GLY A 469 -24.66 -2.82 -19.23
CA GLY A 469 -23.27 -2.40 -19.34
C GLY A 469 -22.71 -2.90 -20.68
N ASN A 470 -21.97 -2.04 -21.37
CA ASN A 470 -21.38 -2.41 -22.65
C ASN A 470 -20.19 -3.38 -22.44
N LYS A 471 -19.29 -3.43 -23.41
CA LYS A 471 -18.17 -4.36 -23.43
C LYS A 471 -17.41 -4.40 -22.10
N ALA A 472 -17.05 -5.60 -21.64
CA ALA A 472 -16.24 -5.82 -20.45
C ALA A 472 -14.89 -6.43 -20.83
N ILE A 473 -13.80 -5.83 -20.39
CA ILE A 473 -12.46 -6.43 -20.51
C ILE A 473 -12.22 -7.29 -19.27
N LEU A 474 -11.97 -8.58 -19.48
CA LEU A 474 -11.70 -9.55 -18.42
C LEU A 474 -10.20 -9.87 -18.38
N TRP A 475 -9.66 -9.99 -17.16
CA TRP A 475 -8.30 -10.46 -16.97
C TRP A 475 -8.15 -11.23 -15.66
N VAL A 476 -7.11 -12.06 -15.60
CA VAL A 476 -6.63 -12.67 -14.37
C VAL A 476 -5.49 -11.82 -13.83
N GLN A 477 -5.66 -11.23 -12.66
CA GLN A 477 -4.61 -10.51 -11.96
C GLN A 477 -3.72 -11.49 -11.20
N MET A 478 -2.39 -11.36 -11.29
CA MET A 478 -1.44 -12.22 -10.58
C MET A 478 -0.38 -11.39 -9.86
N ASP A 479 -0.73 -10.83 -8.71
CA ASP A 479 0.20 -9.99 -7.95
C ASP A 479 1.25 -10.81 -7.22
N LYS A 480 2.52 -10.36 -7.23
CA LYS A 480 3.59 -10.97 -6.41
C LYS A 480 3.29 -10.84 -4.93
N LEU A 481 3.35 -11.96 -4.22
CA LEU A 481 3.30 -12.01 -2.76
C LEU A 481 4.71 -11.90 -2.17
N SER A 482 4.85 -11.30 -0.98
CA SER A 482 6.19 -10.96 -0.46
C SER A 482 6.36 -10.91 1.06
N HIS A 483 5.40 -10.42 1.85
CA HIS A 483 5.70 -10.07 3.25
C HIS A 483 5.12 -11.03 4.31
N ALA A 484 4.12 -11.81 3.92
CA ALA A 484 3.40 -12.76 4.75
C ALA A 484 4.19 -14.01 5.18
N LEU A 485 5.48 -13.86 5.47
CA LEU A 485 6.40 -14.94 5.75
C LEU A 485 6.11 -15.55 7.11
N GLY A 486 5.96 -16.88 7.13
CA GLY A 486 5.74 -17.68 8.31
C GLY A 486 6.28 -19.10 8.15
N GLN A 487 5.60 -20.05 8.77
CA GLN A 487 5.95 -21.46 8.66
C GLN A 487 5.93 -21.91 7.20
N PRO A 488 6.96 -22.65 6.74
CA PRO A 488 7.02 -23.10 5.36
C PRO A 488 5.93 -24.12 5.06
N ARG A 489 5.47 -24.14 3.81
CA ARG A 489 4.68 -25.25 3.28
C ARG A 489 5.52 -26.54 3.20
N GLY A 490 4.87 -27.69 3.30
CA GLY A 490 5.54 -28.97 3.05
C GLY A 490 5.92 -29.15 1.57
N CYS A 491 6.97 -29.91 1.30
CA CYS A 491 7.46 -30.17 -0.07
C CYS A 491 6.36 -30.66 -1.02
N GLY A 492 5.43 -31.48 -0.52
CA GLY A 492 4.36 -32.09 -1.31
C GLY A 492 3.44 -31.13 -2.02
N THR A 493 3.26 -29.94 -1.45
CA THR A 493 2.44 -28.88 -2.06
C THR A 493 2.95 -28.44 -3.44
N CYS A 494 4.22 -28.70 -3.78
CA CYS A 494 4.82 -28.37 -5.07
C CYS A 494 5.30 -29.61 -5.86
N HIS A 495 5.30 -30.78 -5.23
CA HIS A 495 6.05 -31.95 -5.68
C HIS A 495 5.26 -33.25 -5.71
N ASP A 496 3.98 -33.20 -5.36
CA ASP A 496 3.09 -34.36 -5.44
C ASP A 496 2.09 -34.24 -6.60
N SER A 497 2.05 -33.08 -7.29
CA SER A 497 1.23 -32.85 -8.48
C SER A 497 1.83 -31.77 -9.39
N HIS A 498 1.70 -31.96 -10.70
CA HIS A 498 2.04 -30.93 -11.70
C HIS A 498 1.01 -29.81 -11.78
N ALA A 499 -0.20 -30.03 -11.25
CA ALA A 499 -1.24 -29.03 -11.12
C ALA A 499 -1.13 -28.35 -9.75
N GLN A 500 -1.26 -27.03 -9.75
CA GLN A 500 -1.31 -26.21 -8.55
C GLN A 500 -2.77 -25.88 -8.26
N VAL A 501 -3.24 -26.26 -7.07
CA VAL A 501 -4.63 -26.06 -6.65
C VAL A 501 -4.66 -25.15 -5.43
N GLY A 502 -5.53 -24.15 -5.45
CA GLY A 502 -5.81 -23.28 -4.31
C GLY A 502 -7.27 -22.88 -4.26
N LYS A 503 -7.89 -23.04 -3.12
CA LYS A 503 -9.26 -22.65 -2.79
C LYS A 503 -9.30 -21.21 -2.30
N SER A 504 -10.23 -20.44 -2.85
CA SER A 504 -10.50 -19.07 -2.45
C SER A 504 -11.89 -18.99 -1.84
N GLU A 505 -12.01 -18.34 -0.69
CA GLU A 505 -13.27 -18.08 0.00
C GLU A 505 -13.39 -16.58 0.28
N TRP A 506 -14.59 -16.03 0.20
CA TRP A 506 -14.81 -14.60 0.35
C TRP A 506 -16.20 -14.24 0.85
N SER A 507 -16.32 -13.00 1.29
CA SER A 507 -17.58 -12.35 1.55
C SER A 507 -17.58 -10.92 1.06
N TYR A 508 -18.72 -10.45 0.57
CA TYR A 508 -18.93 -9.09 0.09
C TYR A 508 -19.94 -8.35 0.97
N PHE A 509 -19.65 -7.11 1.35
CA PHE A 509 -20.44 -6.38 2.35
C PHE A 509 -20.56 -4.86 2.11
N GLU A 510 -20.30 -4.36 0.90
CA GLU A 510 -20.51 -2.94 0.60
C GLU A 510 -22.01 -2.60 0.61
N ALA A 511 -22.45 -1.88 1.65
CA ALA A 511 -23.86 -1.57 1.89
C ALA A 511 -24.49 -0.67 0.81
N LYS A 512 -23.66 0.06 0.03
CA LYS A 512 -24.14 0.82 -1.13
C LYS A 512 -24.47 -0.07 -2.33
N ASP A 513 -24.00 -1.31 -2.34
CA ASP A 513 -24.13 -2.22 -3.47
C ASP A 513 -25.10 -3.36 -3.15
N VAL A 514 -25.07 -3.87 -1.92
CA VAL A 514 -25.95 -4.95 -1.46
C VAL A 514 -26.69 -4.60 -0.18
N ALA A 515 -27.95 -5.03 -0.08
CA ALA A 515 -28.77 -4.90 1.12
C ALA A 515 -28.36 -5.89 2.21
N LYS A 516 -27.74 -7.02 1.83
CA LYS A 516 -27.22 -8.04 2.76
C LYS A 516 -25.85 -8.52 2.30
N ARG A 517 -24.97 -8.77 3.27
CA ARG A 517 -23.70 -9.46 3.02
C ARG A 517 -23.97 -10.82 2.37
N PHE A 518 -23.16 -11.18 1.38
CA PHE A 518 -23.20 -12.49 0.74
C PHE A 518 -21.80 -13.10 0.64
N LYS A 519 -21.73 -14.42 0.52
CA LYS A 519 -20.48 -15.20 0.51
C LYS A 519 -20.33 -16.02 -0.75
N GLY A 520 -19.10 -16.45 -1.01
CA GLY A 520 -18.82 -17.43 -2.04
C GLY A 520 -17.42 -18.00 -1.97
N SER A 521 -17.13 -18.89 -2.91
CA SER A 521 -15.85 -19.56 -3.05
C SER A 521 -15.62 -20.01 -4.49
N TYR A 522 -14.37 -20.28 -4.83
CA TYR A 522 -13.97 -20.94 -6.06
C TYR A 522 -12.61 -21.65 -5.87
N THR A 523 -12.36 -22.67 -6.67
CA THR A 523 -11.08 -23.37 -6.76
C THR A 523 -10.31 -22.83 -7.96
N VAL A 524 -9.04 -22.53 -7.77
CA VAL A 524 -8.12 -22.20 -8.87
C VAL A 524 -7.21 -23.36 -9.13
N THR A 525 -7.25 -23.86 -10.36
CA THR A 525 -6.33 -24.90 -10.84
C THR A 525 -5.44 -24.30 -11.93
N ALA A 526 -4.12 -24.31 -11.70
CA ALA A 526 -3.12 -23.88 -12.67
C ALA A 526 -2.21 -25.06 -13.06
N ASP A 527 -2.17 -25.40 -14.34
CA ASP A 527 -1.43 -26.57 -14.84
C ASP A 527 -0.92 -26.36 -16.28
N LYS A 528 -0.56 -27.44 -16.97
CA LYS A 528 -0.05 -27.38 -18.36
C LYS A 528 -1.06 -26.84 -19.37
N ASN A 529 -2.36 -26.91 -19.06
CA ASN A 529 -3.43 -26.52 -19.98
C ASN A 529 -3.84 -25.05 -19.81
N GLY A 530 -3.47 -24.42 -18.70
CA GLY A 530 -3.92 -23.07 -18.39
C GLY A 530 -4.19 -22.81 -16.91
N ILE A 531 -5.04 -21.81 -16.65
CA ILE A 531 -5.63 -21.53 -15.34
C ILE A 531 -7.15 -21.58 -15.45
N ARG A 532 -7.80 -22.23 -14.49
CA ARG A 532 -9.25 -22.42 -14.46
C ARG A 532 -9.82 -22.08 -13.09
N PHE A 533 -11.01 -21.49 -13.07
CA PHE A 533 -11.77 -21.11 -11.88
C PHE A 533 -12.99 -22.02 -11.76
N THR A 534 -12.83 -23.13 -11.03
CA THR A 534 -13.84 -24.20 -10.91
C THR A 534 -14.56 -24.14 -9.57
N ASP A 535 -15.58 -24.98 -9.41
CA ASP A 535 -16.32 -25.14 -8.14
C ASP A 535 -16.86 -23.83 -7.58
N THR A 536 -17.19 -22.89 -8.48
CA THR A 536 -17.69 -21.58 -8.10
C THR A 536 -19.06 -21.71 -7.46
N VAL A 537 -19.14 -21.33 -6.19
CA VAL A 537 -20.36 -21.31 -5.37
C VAL A 537 -20.50 -19.92 -4.77
N TYR A 538 -21.70 -19.36 -4.81
CA TYR A 538 -22.00 -18.08 -4.16
C TYR A 538 -23.47 -18.03 -3.73
N GLU A 539 -23.72 -17.29 -2.66
CA GLU A 539 -25.06 -16.89 -2.24
C GLU A 539 -25.62 -15.85 -3.22
N THR A 540 -26.90 -15.95 -3.56
CA THR A 540 -27.56 -14.97 -4.44
C THR A 540 -27.49 -13.56 -3.85
N PRO A 541 -26.87 -12.58 -4.55
CA PRO A 541 -26.77 -11.22 -4.03
C PRO A 541 -28.14 -10.57 -3.89
N VAL A 542 -28.41 -9.96 -2.73
CA VAL A 542 -29.56 -9.08 -2.54
C VAL A 542 -29.10 -7.64 -2.77
N MET A 543 -29.41 -7.09 -3.95
CA MET A 543 -28.91 -5.79 -4.38
C MET A 543 -29.50 -4.63 -3.56
N ALA A 544 -28.71 -3.59 -3.34
CA ALA A 544 -29.21 -2.31 -2.86
C ALA A 544 -30.07 -1.62 -3.95
N ALA A 545 -30.87 -0.63 -3.54
CA ALA A 545 -31.70 0.13 -4.49
C ALA A 545 -30.84 0.76 -5.60
N ASN A 546 -31.32 0.68 -6.85
CA ASN A 546 -30.65 1.21 -8.06
C ASN A 546 -29.29 0.57 -8.40
N ARG A 547 -29.00 -0.62 -7.86
CA ARG A 547 -27.84 -1.43 -8.22
C ARG A 547 -28.25 -2.65 -9.02
N LYS A 548 -27.38 -3.08 -9.93
CA LYS A 548 -27.57 -4.29 -10.74
C LYS A 548 -26.48 -5.31 -10.43
N VAL A 549 -26.83 -6.59 -10.54
CA VAL A 549 -25.91 -7.68 -10.21
C VAL A 549 -24.68 -7.64 -11.13
N GLU A 550 -24.88 -7.39 -12.42
CA GLU A 550 -23.82 -7.34 -13.42
C GLU A 550 -22.78 -6.24 -13.18
N ASP A 551 -23.17 -5.12 -12.55
CA ASP A 551 -22.25 -4.00 -12.25
C ASP A 551 -21.21 -4.38 -11.19
N ILE A 552 -21.61 -5.21 -10.22
CA ILE A 552 -20.78 -5.53 -9.06
C ILE A 552 -20.25 -6.96 -9.10
N ALA A 553 -21.04 -7.92 -9.60
CA ALA A 553 -20.81 -9.35 -9.57
C ALA A 553 -20.99 -9.96 -10.98
N PRO A 554 -20.20 -9.56 -11.99
CA PRO A 554 -20.32 -10.07 -13.36
C PRO A 554 -20.15 -11.59 -13.45
N PHE A 555 -19.46 -12.23 -12.50
CA PHE A 555 -19.36 -13.70 -12.41
C PHE A 555 -20.70 -14.40 -12.18
N ALA A 556 -21.73 -13.69 -11.71
CA ALA A 556 -23.05 -14.25 -11.47
C ALA A 556 -23.94 -14.29 -12.72
N VAL A 557 -23.55 -13.57 -13.78
CA VAL A 557 -24.32 -13.44 -15.04
C VAL A 557 -23.54 -13.94 -16.26
N LEU A 558 -22.21 -13.94 -16.20
CA LEU A 558 -21.36 -14.51 -17.24
C LEU A 558 -21.24 -16.03 -17.09
N PRO A 559 -20.86 -16.75 -18.16
CA PRO A 559 -20.51 -18.17 -18.06
C PRO A 559 -19.49 -18.43 -16.96
N LYS A 560 -19.62 -19.56 -16.26
CA LYS A 560 -18.75 -19.90 -15.11
C LYS A 560 -17.26 -19.98 -15.49
N ASP A 561 -16.97 -20.27 -16.75
CA ASP A 561 -15.63 -20.36 -17.33
C ASP A 561 -15.16 -19.05 -17.97
N ALA A 562 -15.86 -17.92 -17.76
CA ALA A 562 -15.55 -16.65 -18.41
C ALA A 562 -14.14 -16.10 -18.12
N TRP A 563 -13.48 -16.54 -17.05
CA TRP A 563 -12.09 -16.20 -16.71
C TRP A 563 -11.08 -17.33 -16.92
N ASP A 564 -11.52 -18.47 -17.45
CA ASP A 564 -10.60 -19.57 -17.75
C ASP A 564 -9.66 -19.17 -18.89
N VAL A 565 -8.38 -19.44 -18.70
CA VAL A 565 -7.34 -19.16 -19.70
C VAL A 565 -6.77 -20.49 -20.18
N LYS A 566 -6.75 -20.69 -21.49
CA LYS A 566 -6.16 -21.88 -22.14
C LYS A 566 -4.81 -21.55 -22.78
N GLY A 567 -3.97 -22.55 -22.97
CA GLY A 567 -2.72 -22.41 -23.75
C GLY A 567 -1.54 -21.76 -23.02
N VAL A 568 -1.67 -21.48 -21.72
CA VAL A 568 -0.58 -20.95 -20.88
C VAL A 568 -0.12 -22.04 -19.91
N ASN A 569 1.10 -22.56 -20.06
CA ASN A 569 1.62 -23.59 -19.17
C ASN A 569 2.06 -22.99 -17.83
N LEU A 570 1.32 -23.31 -16.77
CA LEU A 570 1.58 -22.92 -15.37
C LEU A 570 1.91 -24.12 -14.47
N SER A 571 2.22 -25.28 -15.05
CA SER A 571 2.59 -26.46 -14.28
C SER A 571 3.93 -26.29 -13.55
N ILE A 572 4.06 -26.91 -12.38
CA ILE A 572 5.36 -27.02 -11.70
C ILE A 572 6.12 -28.18 -12.33
N PRO A 573 7.32 -27.96 -12.89
CA PRO A 573 8.15 -29.04 -13.41
C PRO A 573 8.91 -29.71 -12.28
N PHE A 574 8.59 -30.97 -11.99
CA PHE A 574 9.40 -31.83 -11.13
C PHE A 574 9.46 -33.25 -11.69
N ASN A 575 10.36 -34.08 -11.14
CA ASN A 575 10.50 -35.48 -11.51
C ASN A 575 10.10 -36.34 -10.31
N GLU A 576 8.98 -37.07 -10.43
CA GLU A 576 8.40 -37.86 -9.33
C GLU A 576 9.42 -38.80 -8.67
N LYS A 577 10.14 -39.61 -9.46
CA LYS A 577 11.12 -40.58 -8.93
C LYS A 577 12.26 -39.90 -8.19
N LYS A 578 12.85 -38.85 -8.77
CA LYS A 578 13.94 -38.08 -8.16
C LYS A 578 13.48 -37.39 -6.88
N THR A 579 12.28 -36.83 -6.89
CA THR A 579 11.71 -36.12 -5.74
C THR A 579 11.34 -37.06 -4.61
N ALA A 580 10.74 -38.22 -4.91
CA ALA A 580 10.44 -39.26 -3.91
C ALA A 580 11.73 -39.76 -3.24
N LYS A 581 12.78 -40.04 -4.01
CA LYS A 581 14.10 -40.42 -3.48
C LYS A 581 14.67 -39.33 -2.58
N ALA A 582 14.65 -38.07 -3.00
CA ALA A 582 15.16 -36.96 -2.20
C ALA A 582 14.39 -36.77 -0.88
N ARG A 583 13.06 -36.96 -0.89
CA ARG A 583 12.22 -36.92 0.33
C ARG A 583 12.59 -38.05 1.29
N GLN A 584 12.70 -39.29 0.81
CA GLN A 584 13.13 -40.43 1.63
C GLN A 584 14.53 -40.25 2.24
N GLU A 585 15.47 -39.69 1.47
CA GLU A 585 16.82 -39.40 1.99
C GLU A 585 16.80 -38.31 3.06
N LEU A 586 15.96 -37.28 2.90
CA LEU A 586 15.77 -36.24 3.91
C LEU A 586 15.15 -36.81 5.18
N ASP A 587 14.06 -37.58 5.06
CA ASP A 587 13.35 -38.16 6.20
C ASP A 587 14.25 -39.10 7.01
N ARG A 588 15.06 -39.93 6.32
CA ARG A 588 16.06 -40.79 6.97
C ARG A 588 17.08 -39.96 7.73
N PHE A 589 17.64 -38.92 7.10
CA PHE A 589 18.62 -38.05 7.74
C PHE A 589 18.05 -37.34 8.96
N LEU A 590 16.83 -36.81 8.87
CA LEU A 590 16.15 -36.16 9.99
C LEU A 590 15.90 -37.15 11.14
N SER A 591 15.47 -38.38 10.82
CA SER A 591 15.27 -39.44 11.80
C SER A 591 16.56 -39.86 12.51
N GLU A 592 17.69 -39.88 11.80
CA GLU A 592 19.02 -40.11 12.38
C GLU A 592 19.48 -38.94 13.25
N LEU A 593 19.20 -37.71 12.83
CA LEU A 593 19.52 -36.49 13.58
C LEU A 593 18.77 -36.46 14.92
N ASP A 594 17.50 -36.86 14.92
CA ASP A 594 16.62 -36.87 16.11
C ASP A 594 17.04 -37.90 17.17
N LYS A 595 17.84 -38.90 16.80
CA LYS A 595 18.43 -39.86 17.75
C LYS A 595 19.64 -39.30 18.49
N ARG A 596 20.21 -38.19 18.03
CA ARG A 596 21.40 -37.58 18.62
C ARG A 596 20.99 -36.59 19.71
N LYS A 597 21.72 -36.60 20.82
CA LYS A 597 21.63 -35.53 21.82
C LYS A 597 22.43 -34.32 21.33
N GLY A 598 21.81 -33.15 21.30
CA GLY A 598 22.51 -31.91 20.98
C GLY A 598 21.61 -30.70 21.11
N GLY A 599 22.25 -29.53 21.25
CA GLY A 599 21.58 -28.25 21.45
C GLY A 599 21.37 -27.49 20.13
N GLU A 600 21.85 -26.26 20.10
CA GLU A 600 21.59 -25.32 19.01
C GLU A 600 22.17 -25.76 17.65
N GLU A 601 23.33 -26.41 17.63
CA GLU A 601 23.99 -26.79 16.37
C GLU A 601 23.21 -27.87 15.62
N LEU A 602 22.67 -28.88 16.31
CA LEU A 602 21.79 -29.88 15.68
C LEU A 602 20.50 -29.23 15.16
N ARG A 603 19.93 -28.26 15.89
CA ARG A 603 18.76 -27.50 15.43
C ARG A 603 19.08 -26.73 14.15
N LYS A 604 20.26 -26.12 14.07
CA LYS A 604 20.74 -25.42 12.87
C LYS A 604 20.90 -26.39 11.69
N ILE A 605 21.57 -27.52 11.88
CA ILE A 605 21.72 -28.57 10.86
C ILE A 605 20.35 -29.05 10.36
N ARG A 606 19.38 -29.24 11.26
CA ARG A 606 18.01 -29.62 10.91
C ARG A 606 17.36 -28.62 9.96
N VAL A 607 17.45 -27.32 10.26
CA VAL A 607 16.92 -26.25 9.41
C VAL A 607 17.62 -26.25 8.04
N ILE A 608 18.94 -26.41 8.01
CA ILE A 608 19.70 -26.47 6.76
C ILE A 608 19.31 -27.69 5.92
N ALA A 609 18.97 -28.84 6.53
CA ALA A 609 18.63 -30.06 5.81
C ALA A 609 17.42 -29.88 4.87
N TYR A 610 16.40 -29.12 5.30
CA TYR A 610 15.24 -28.80 4.46
C TYR A 610 15.59 -27.96 3.23
N HIS A 611 16.67 -27.18 3.29
CA HIS A 611 17.08 -26.29 2.21
C HIS A 611 18.18 -26.91 1.32
N ASN A 612 19.07 -27.69 1.93
CA ASN A 612 20.19 -28.36 1.31
C ASN A 612 20.69 -29.54 2.16
N LEU A 613 20.15 -30.73 1.90
CA LEU A 613 20.53 -31.96 2.59
C LEU A 613 22.03 -32.27 2.49
N ALA A 614 22.66 -32.00 1.34
CA ALA A 614 24.09 -32.26 1.16
C ALA A 614 24.95 -31.37 2.06
N MET A 615 24.58 -30.10 2.21
CA MET A 615 25.23 -29.17 3.14
C MET A 615 25.03 -29.61 4.59
N ALA A 616 23.80 -29.97 4.98
CA ALA A 616 23.52 -30.45 6.33
C ALA A 616 24.32 -31.72 6.70
N LYS A 617 24.43 -32.67 5.76
CA LYS A 617 25.29 -33.87 5.92
C LYS A 617 26.77 -33.52 6.12
N LYS A 618 27.27 -32.48 5.46
CA LYS A 618 28.65 -32.00 5.66
C LYS A 618 28.84 -31.35 7.02
N MET A 619 27.89 -30.51 7.45
CA MET A 619 27.91 -29.89 8.77
C MET A 619 27.89 -30.93 9.89
N LEU A 620 27.02 -31.95 9.77
CA LEU A 620 26.93 -33.03 10.76
C LEU A 620 28.21 -33.87 10.86
N LYS A 621 28.99 -34.00 9.77
CA LYS A 621 30.28 -34.72 9.77
C LYS A 621 31.42 -33.90 10.36
N ALA A 622 31.31 -32.59 10.36
CA ALA A 622 32.32 -31.67 10.89
C ALA A 622 32.13 -31.40 12.39
N MET A 623 30.98 -31.81 12.94
CA MET A 623 30.66 -31.83 14.37
C MET A 623 31.08 -33.18 14.96
#